data_AF-A0A8S1DA05-F1
#
_entry.id   AF-A0A8S1DA05-F1
#
_cell.length_a   1.000
_cell.length_b   1.000
_cell.length_c   1.000
_cell.angle_alpha   90.00
_cell.angle_beta   90.00
_cell.angle_gamma   90.00
#
_symmetry.space_group_name_H-M   'P 1'
#
loop_
_entity.id
_entity.type
_entity.pdbx_description
1 polymer ?
#
loop_
_entity_poly.entity_id
_entity_poly.type
_entity_poly.pdbx_seq_one_letter_code
_entity_poly.pdbx_strand_id
1 'polypeptide(L)'
;MYFSLTLEDLFHLVKKDGDKMYGVMYAPLDKTAALRALVLQTKLIYWERVIHIACLLDRHLPILTEVLKANGFKCTGDYHIPCMLLYMPILKAVECPLPRVPDKVRVGSVDLSHFQTVFDYWSMRDDLEFKPIVKKMITENPSVGIFVTKGDGCSEELASMVLQAEYGAVGLLQTLPSFERRGYASVALAHQTRNLAHAGVTPYAAVLLQNEASIRLFRLAGYEELGVSTWVVFKKLYSDD
;
A
#
# COMPACT_ATOMS: atom_id res chain seq x y z
N MET A 1 -8.24 -12.65 -9.82
CA MET A 1 -8.53 -13.69 -8.83
C MET A 1 -7.67 -13.38 -7.63
N TYR A 2 -8.27 -12.80 -6.57
CA TYR A 2 -7.57 -12.52 -5.32
C TYR A 2 -7.78 -13.72 -4.40
N PHE A 3 -6.70 -14.36 -3.99
CA PHE A 3 -6.74 -15.41 -2.99
C PHE A 3 -6.44 -14.76 -1.63
N SER A 4 -7.36 -14.89 -0.69
CA SER A 4 -7.14 -14.57 0.73
C SER A 4 -6.80 -15.87 1.44
N LEU A 5 -5.64 -15.94 2.08
CA LEU A 5 -5.29 -17.02 3.02
C LEU A 5 -5.01 -16.40 4.38
N THR A 6 -5.42 -17.12 5.42
CA THR A 6 -5.45 -16.72 6.82
C THR A 6 -4.05 -16.51 7.41
N LEU A 7 -4.01 -15.82 8.56
CA LEU A 7 -2.88 -15.30 9.35
C LEU A 7 -1.59 -16.15 9.51
N GLU A 8 -1.54 -17.41 9.07
CA GLU A 8 -0.42 -18.32 9.31
C GLU A 8 0.51 -18.53 8.09
N ASP A 9 0.04 -18.21 6.86
CA ASP A 9 0.73 -18.50 5.59
C ASP A 9 0.84 -17.29 4.64
N LEU A 10 1.37 -16.19 5.15
CA LEU A 10 2.60 -15.55 4.69
C LEU A 10 3.10 -15.81 3.24
N PHE A 11 2.31 -15.61 2.18
CA PHE A 11 2.79 -15.27 0.82
C PHE A 11 1.60 -14.71 0.03
N HIS A 12 1.63 -13.44 -0.36
CA HIS A 12 0.70 -12.92 -1.37
C HIS A 12 1.42 -12.88 -2.72
N LEU A 13 1.28 -13.98 -3.47
CA LEU A 13 1.85 -14.10 -4.81
C LEU A 13 0.78 -13.87 -5.90
N VAL A 14 1.06 -12.84 -6.70
CA VAL A 14 0.63 -12.57 -8.08
C VAL A 14 -0.80 -12.09 -8.33
N LYS A 15 -0.87 -10.80 -8.70
CA LYS A 15 -1.77 -10.35 -9.77
C LYS A 15 -0.96 -10.27 -11.07
N LYS A 16 -1.44 -10.94 -12.11
CA LYS A 16 -0.99 -10.76 -13.50
C LYS A 16 -1.64 -9.49 -14.04
N ASP A 17 -0.84 -8.54 -14.52
CA ASP A 17 -1.33 -7.41 -15.33
C ASP A 17 -0.37 -7.21 -16.51
N GLY A 18 -0.77 -7.68 -17.69
CA GLY A 18 0.08 -7.69 -18.88
C GLY A 18 1.40 -8.44 -18.67
N ASP A 19 2.53 -7.74 -18.84
CA ASP A 19 3.89 -8.26 -18.75
C ASP A 19 4.56 -8.08 -17.38
N LYS A 20 3.90 -7.43 -16.41
CA LYS A 20 4.45 -7.18 -15.07
C LYS A 20 3.91 -8.19 -14.04
N MET A 21 4.74 -8.46 -13.04
CA MET A 21 4.43 -9.31 -11.89
C MET A 21 4.56 -8.50 -10.61
N TYR A 22 3.47 -8.47 -9.82
CA TYR A 22 3.45 -7.84 -8.50
C TYR A 22 3.46 -8.92 -7.42
N GLY A 23 4.51 -8.93 -6.61
CA GLY A 23 4.65 -9.79 -5.44
C GLY A 23 4.58 -8.96 -4.16
N VAL A 24 3.84 -9.44 -3.16
CA VAL A 24 3.73 -8.80 -1.85
C VAL A 24 4.22 -9.79 -0.82
N MET A 25 5.28 -9.42 -0.12
CA MET A 25 5.97 -10.35 0.77
C MET A 25 5.97 -9.81 2.19
N TYR A 26 5.04 -10.28 3.01
CA TYR A 26 4.97 -9.91 4.42
C TYR A 26 5.22 -11.12 5.29
N ALA A 27 6.27 -11.09 6.14
CA ALA A 27 6.61 -12.17 7.08
C ALA A 27 6.68 -11.74 8.55
N PRO A 28 5.67 -12.02 9.40
CA PRO A 28 5.79 -11.67 10.82
C PRO A 28 6.76 -12.57 11.60
N LEU A 29 7.18 -13.73 11.05
CA LEU A 29 8.03 -14.71 11.74
C LEU A 29 9.37 -14.88 11.00
N ASP A 30 10.42 -15.30 11.72
CA ASP A 30 11.73 -15.66 11.14
C ASP A 30 11.63 -16.95 10.32
N LYS A 31 10.98 -16.85 9.16
CA LYS A 31 10.80 -17.91 8.17
C LYS A 31 11.79 -17.73 7.01
N THR A 32 12.95 -17.12 7.26
CA THR A 32 13.96 -16.82 6.22
C THR A 32 14.36 -18.07 5.42
N ALA A 33 14.51 -19.23 6.09
CA ALA A 33 14.79 -20.50 5.43
C ALA A 33 13.61 -21.01 4.57
N ALA A 34 12.37 -20.87 5.06
CA ALA A 34 11.18 -21.26 4.32
C ALA A 34 10.95 -20.36 3.10
N LEU A 35 11.22 -19.06 3.24
CA LEU A 35 11.22 -18.11 2.13
C LEU A 35 12.21 -18.55 1.04
N ARG A 36 13.46 -18.87 1.42
CA ARG A 36 14.46 -19.35 0.47
C ARG A 36 13.96 -20.58 -0.30
N ALA A 37 13.45 -21.57 0.43
CA ALA A 37 12.92 -22.78 -0.17
C ALA A 37 11.77 -22.48 -1.14
N LEU A 38 10.83 -21.60 -0.75
CA LEU A 38 9.69 -21.25 -1.58
C LEU A 38 10.11 -20.49 -2.85
N VAL A 39 11.00 -19.50 -2.75
CA VAL A 39 11.47 -18.75 -3.94
C VAL A 39 12.23 -19.67 -4.89
N LEU A 40 12.99 -20.64 -4.38
CA LEU A 40 13.72 -21.60 -5.23
C LEU A 40 12.81 -22.66 -5.88
N GLN A 41 11.72 -23.05 -5.22
CA GLN A 41 10.83 -24.13 -5.68
C GLN A 41 9.62 -23.62 -6.47
N THR A 42 9.28 -22.34 -6.35
CA THR A 42 8.09 -21.79 -6.98
C THR A 42 8.23 -21.76 -8.51
N LYS A 43 7.15 -22.16 -9.18
CA LYS A 43 6.97 -22.00 -10.64
C LYS A 43 6.12 -20.79 -10.99
N LEU A 44 5.74 -20.00 -9.98
CA LEU A 44 4.86 -18.87 -10.14
C LEU A 44 5.63 -17.58 -10.49
N ILE A 45 6.94 -17.54 -10.22
CA ILE A 45 7.79 -16.43 -10.64
C ILE A 45 8.15 -16.64 -12.11
N TYR A 46 7.71 -15.73 -12.96
CA TYR A 46 8.10 -15.68 -14.36
C TYR A 46 9.45 -14.98 -14.48
N TRP A 47 10.51 -15.77 -14.50
CA TRP A 47 11.90 -15.33 -14.49
C TRP A 47 12.34 -14.52 -15.73
N GLU A 48 11.48 -14.31 -16.73
CA GLU A 48 11.76 -13.50 -17.92
C GLU A 48 11.19 -12.07 -17.83
N ARG A 49 10.68 -11.66 -16.66
CA ARG A 49 9.93 -10.41 -16.50
C ARG A 49 10.55 -9.52 -15.43
N VAL A 50 10.21 -8.23 -15.46
CA VAL A 50 10.49 -7.32 -14.34
C VAL A 50 9.66 -7.75 -13.13
N ILE A 51 10.32 -7.87 -11.97
CA ILE A 51 9.70 -8.30 -10.72
C ILE A 51 9.63 -7.09 -9.78
N HIS A 52 8.41 -6.69 -9.40
CA HIS A 52 8.17 -5.70 -8.36
C HIS A 52 7.80 -6.41 -7.06
N ILE A 53 8.51 -6.09 -5.98
CA ILE A 53 8.27 -6.67 -4.66
C ILE A 53 8.01 -5.53 -3.68
N ALA A 54 6.75 -5.42 -3.25
CA ALA A 54 6.32 -4.42 -2.28
C ALA A 54 6.40 -4.96 -0.85
N CYS A 55 6.66 -4.07 0.11
CA CYS A 55 6.69 -4.35 1.55
C CYS A 55 7.64 -5.48 1.98
N LEU A 56 8.75 -5.71 1.26
CA LEU A 56 9.74 -6.73 1.64
C LEU A 56 10.44 -6.32 2.92
N LEU A 57 10.30 -7.07 4.01
CA LEU A 57 11.06 -6.78 5.23
C LEU A 57 12.56 -6.81 4.95
N ASP A 58 13.29 -5.81 5.44
CA ASP A 58 14.72 -5.62 5.13
C ASP A 58 15.57 -6.85 5.47
N ARG A 59 15.21 -7.58 6.52
CA ARG A 59 15.88 -8.84 6.89
C ARG A 59 15.81 -9.94 5.83
N HIS A 60 14.83 -9.89 4.92
CA HIS A 60 14.68 -10.85 3.84
C HIS A 60 15.31 -10.39 2.53
N LEU A 61 15.72 -9.12 2.44
CA LEU A 61 16.36 -8.58 1.25
C LEU A 61 17.64 -9.35 0.87
N PRO A 62 18.56 -9.71 1.79
CA PRO A 62 19.78 -10.43 1.42
C PRO A 62 19.50 -11.78 0.75
N ILE A 63 18.59 -12.58 1.31
CA ILE A 63 18.29 -13.91 0.78
C ILE A 63 17.56 -13.83 -0.57
N LEU A 64 16.63 -12.89 -0.71
CA LEU A 64 15.92 -12.71 -1.97
C LEU A 64 16.88 -12.21 -3.05
N THR A 65 17.76 -11.27 -2.70
CA THR A 65 18.81 -10.78 -3.61
C THR A 65 19.74 -11.90 -4.06
N GLU A 66 20.15 -12.80 -3.16
CA GLU A 66 20.97 -13.97 -3.49
C GLU A 66 20.26 -14.88 -4.52
N VAL A 67 19.02 -15.26 -4.24
CA VAL A 67 18.24 -16.17 -5.12
C VAL A 67 17.98 -15.53 -6.48
N LEU A 68 17.61 -14.25 -6.52
CA LEU A 68 17.35 -13.54 -7.78
C LEU A 68 18.63 -13.41 -8.63
N LYS A 69 19.77 -13.07 -8.00
CA LYS A 69 21.07 -13.02 -8.70
C LYS A 69 21.48 -14.37 -9.29
N ALA A 70 21.27 -15.46 -8.55
CA ALA A 70 21.54 -16.82 -9.06
C ALA A 70 20.70 -17.19 -10.29
N ASN A 71 19.55 -16.51 -10.50
CA ASN A 71 18.68 -16.67 -11.66
C ASN A 71 18.89 -15.60 -12.76
N GLY A 72 20.00 -14.84 -12.71
CA GLY A 72 20.35 -13.85 -13.73
C GLY A 72 19.70 -12.48 -13.57
N PHE A 73 19.14 -12.17 -12.39
CA PHE A 73 18.56 -10.86 -12.11
C PHE A 73 19.56 -9.90 -11.44
N LYS A 74 19.41 -8.61 -11.73
CA LYS A 74 20.06 -7.51 -11.02
C LYS A 74 19.01 -6.64 -10.33
N CYS A 75 19.29 -6.24 -9.10
CA CYS A 75 18.51 -5.20 -8.42
C CYS A 75 18.77 -3.88 -9.13
N THR A 76 17.73 -3.20 -9.60
CA THR A 76 17.86 -1.85 -10.16
C THR A 76 17.74 -0.84 -9.03
N GLY A 77 18.76 0.01 -8.86
CA GLY A 77 18.86 0.96 -7.74
C GLY A 77 17.74 1.99 -7.66
N ASP A 78 16.98 2.18 -8.74
CA ASP A 78 15.88 3.16 -8.81
C ASP A 78 14.71 2.84 -7.87
N TYR A 79 14.61 1.59 -7.42
CA TYR A 79 13.59 1.16 -6.46
C TYR A 79 14.24 0.36 -5.34
N HIS A 80 15.10 0.98 -4.54
CA HIS A 80 15.41 0.46 -3.21
C HIS A 80 14.87 1.48 -2.21
N ILE A 81 13.55 1.45 -2.03
CA ILE A 81 12.83 2.51 -1.32
C ILE A 81 12.43 1.98 0.06
N PRO A 82 13.15 2.37 1.12
CA PRO A 82 12.82 1.95 2.47
C PRO A 82 11.57 2.68 2.99
N CYS A 83 10.72 1.93 3.66
CA CYS A 83 9.45 2.33 4.21
C CYS A 83 9.34 1.81 5.65
N MET A 84 8.93 2.68 6.57
CA MET A 84 8.47 2.29 7.89
C MET A 84 7.20 1.45 7.74
N LEU A 85 7.24 0.21 8.23
CA LEU A 85 6.09 -0.68 8.25
C LEU A 85 5.37 -0.51 9.59
N LEU A 86 4.13 -0.03 9.51
CA LEU A 86 3.25 0.23 10.63
C LEU A 86 2.03 -0.67 10.53
N TYR A 87 1.53 -1.20 11.65
CA TYR A 87 0.30 -2.00 11.67
C TYR A 87 -0.52 -1.74 12.92
N MET A 88 -1.81 -2.08 12.88
CA MET A 88 -2.66 -2.07 14.06
C MET A 88 -3.37 -3.42 14.19
N PRO A 89 -3.24 -4.12 15.33
CA PRO A 89 -3.95 -5.38 15.55
C PRO A 89 -5.46 -5.24 15.29
N ILE A 90 -6.06 -6.23 14.62
CA ILE A 90 -7.44 -6.12 14.13
C ILE A 90 -8.45 -5.79 15.24
N LEU A 91 -8.30 -6.36 16.44
CA LEU A 91 -9.18 -6.09 17.58
C LEU A 91 -9.11 -4.62 18.02
N LYS A 92 -7.90 -4.04 18.04
CA LYS A 92 -7.68 -2.61 18.33
C LYS A 92 -8.21 -1.73 17.20
N ALA A 93 -8.10 -2.18 15.96
CA ALA A 93 -8.56 -1.45 14.78
C ALA A 93 -10.10 -1.38 14.68
N VAL A 94 -10.82 -2.43 15.10
CA VAL A 94 -12.29 -2.42 15.21
C VAL A 94 -12.76 -1.30 16.16
N GLU A 95 -12.02 -1.07 17.23
CA GLU A 95 -12.29 -0.06 18.25
C GLU A 95 -11.58 1.28 18.00
N CYS A 96 -10.99 1.48 16.81
CA CYS A 96 -10.25 2.70 16.50
C CYS A 96 -11.15 3.94 16.67
N PRO A 97 -10.76 4.90 17.51
CA PRO A 97 -11.62 6.05 17.82
C PRO A 97 -11.79 6.92 16.58
N LEU A 98 -13.04 7.23 16.24
CA LEU A 98 -13.37 8.12 15.12
C LEU A 98 -13.34 9.58 15.60
N PRO A 99 -12.48 10.44 15.02
CA PRO A 99 -12.49 11.86 15.35
C PRO A 99 -13.83 12.49 14.95
N ARG A 100 -14.23 13.57 15.65
CA ARG A 100 -15.42 14.35 15.28
C ARG A 100 -15.27 14.89 13.85
N VAL A 101 -16.26 14.60 13.02
CA VAL A 101 -16.38 15.18 11.68
C VAL A 101 -16.94 16.60 11.82
N PRO A 102 -16.28 17.65 11.27
CA PRO A 102 -16.78 19.02 11.33
C PRO A 102 -18.08 19.22 10.54
N ASP A 103 -18.79 20.32 10.81
CA ASP A 103 -19.97 20.71 10.04
C ASP A 103 -19.58 20.97 8.58
N LYS A 104 -20.49 20.65 7.64
CA LYS A 104 -20.25 20.74 6.18
C LYS A 104 -19.11 19.86 5.67
N VAL A 105 -18.72 18.85 6.45
CA VAL A 105 -17.78 17.81 6.05
C VAL A 105 -18.50 16.47 6.09
N ARG A 106 -18.35 15.69 5.03
CA ARG A 106 -18.91 14.35 4.91
C ARG A 106 -17.78 13.35 4.71
N VAL A 107 -17.90 12.20 5.37
CA VAL A 107 -17.06 11.03 5.11
C VAL A 107 -17.80 10.14 4.12
N GLY A 108 -17.12 9.66 3.09
CA GLY A 108 -17.70 8.72 2.12
C GLY A 108 -16.64 7.94 1.37
N SER A 109 -17.03 7.17 0.37
CA SER A 109 -16.09 6.44 -0.49
C SER A 109 -15.58 7.31 -1.62
N VAL A 110 -14.35 7.02 -2.08
CA VAL A 110 -13.82 7.55 -3.34
C VAL A 110 -14.34 6.68 -4.49
N ASP A 111 -14.70 7.31 -5.62
CA ASP A 111 -15.18 6.63 -6.82
C ASP A 111 -14.44 7.09 -8.08
N LEU A 112 -14.80 6.54 -9.25
CA LEU A 112 -14.13 6.84 -10.51
C LEU A 112 -14.24 8.30 -10.97
N SER A 113 -15.22 9.08 -10.48
CA SER A 113 -15.27 10.52 -10.76
C SER A 113 -14.07 11.26 -10.16
N HIS A 114 -13.43 10.68 -9.15
CA HIS A 114 -12.23 11.21 -8.48
C HIS A 114 -10.92 10.65 -9.04
N PHE A 115 -10.97 9.77 -10.06
CA PHE A 115 -9.80 9.05 -10.56
C PHE A 115 -8.64 9.98 -10.92
N GLN A 116 -8.92 11.09 -11.60
CA GLN A 116 -7.86 12.01 -12.02
C GLN A 116 -7.12 12.59 -10.80
N THR A 117 -7.86 13.05 -9.78
CA THR A 117 -7.28 13.52 -8.53
C THR A 117 -6.48 12.44 -7.81
N VAL A 118 -7.01 11.21 -7.72
CA VAL A 118 -6.28 10.09 -7.09
C VAL A 118 -4.98 9.82 -7.83
N PHE A 119 -5.01 9.78 -9.17
CA PHE A 119 -3.85 9.50 -10.00
C PHE A 119 -2.79 10.61 -9.93
N ASP A 120 -3.20 11.87 -9.93
CA ASP A 120 -2.30 13.02 -9.89
C ASP A 120 -1.46 13.10 -8.61
N TYR A 121 -1.98 12.59 -7.49
CA TYR A 121 -1.27 12.54 -6.21
C TYR A 121 -0.58 11.20 -5.94
N TRP A 122 -0.66 10.26 -6.87
CA TRP A 122 0.00 8.98 -6.69
C TRP A 122 1.51 9.10 -6.92
N SER A 123 2.31 8.44 -6.09
CA SER A 123 3.78 8.55 -6.09
C SER A 123 4.42 8.01 -7.36
N MET A 124 3.73 7.15 -8.10
CA MET A 124 4.20 6.54 -9.35
C MET A 124 3.40 7.02 -10.58
N ARG A 125 2.76 8.20 -10.50
CA ARG A 125 1.94 8.79 -11.58
C ARG A 125 2.68 8.95 -12.92
N ASP A 126 4.01 9.05 -12.88
CA ASP A 126 4.85 9.21 -14.08
C ASP A 126 4.87 7.93 -14.94
N ASP A 127 4.53 6.77 -14.38
CA ASP A 127 4.30 5.54 -15.12
C ASP A 127 2.79 5.37 -15.40
N LEU A 128 2.38 5.76 -16.61
CA LEU A 128 0.98 5.71 -17.06
C LEU A 128 0.42 4.28 -17.14
N GLU A 129 1.28 3.26 -17.14
CA GLU A 129 0.86 1.85 -17.18
C GLU A 129 0.13 1.43 -15.90
N PHE A 130 0.23 2.23 -14.84
CA PHE A 130 -0.49 1.99 -13.58
C PHE A 130 -1.91 2.57 -13.53
N LYS A 131 -2.35 3.33 -14.54
CA LYS A 131 -3.73 3.83 -14.59
C LYS A 131 -4.79 2.73 -14.38
N PRO A 132 -4.67 1.53 -15.01
CA PRO A 132 -5.60 0.43 -14.76
C PRO A 132 -5.57 -0.08 -13.31
N ILE A 133 -4.39 -0.07 -12.67
CA ILE A 133 -4.23 -0.49 -11.27
C ILE A 133 -4.92 0.51 -10.34
N VAL A 134 -4.71 1.82 -10.55
CA VAL A 134 -5.37 2.87 -9.76
C VAL A 134 -6.89 2.83 -9.93
N LYS A 135 -7.39 2.61 -11.16
CA LYS A 135 -8.84 2.41 -11.37
C LYS A 135 -9.37 1.21 -10.59
N LYS A 136 -8.67 0.07 -10.62
CA LYS A 136 -9.07 -1.12 -9.85
C LYS A 136 -9.03 -0.86 -8.35
N MET A 137 -8.03 -0.15 -7.83
CA MET A 137 -8.00 0.23 -6.41
C MET A 137 -9.23 1.06 -6.03
N ILE A 138 -9.65 2.02 -6.86
CA ILE A 138 -10.83 2.85 -6.61
C ILE A 138 -12.12 2.01 -6.64
N THR A 139 -12.25 1.07 -7.57
CA THR A 139 -13.51 0.33 -7.78
C THR A 139 -13.64 -0.93 -6.94
N GLU A 140 -12.53 -1.57 -6.60
CA GLU A 140 -12.52 -2.90 -5.96
C GLU A 140 -12.11 -2.83 -4.47
N ASN A 141 -11.34 -1.82 -4.07
CA ASN A 141 -10.79 -1.76 -2.71
C ASN A 141 -11.55 -0.75 -1.83
N PRO A 142 -11.63 -0.98 -0.50
CA PRO A 142 -12.13 0.01 0.43
C PRO A 142 -11.36 1.32 0.33
N SER A 143 -12.10 2.43 0.35
CA SER A 143 -11.54 3.77 0.34
C SER A 143 -12.36 4.69 1.25
N VAL A 144 -11.71 5.74 1.72
CA VAL A 144 -12.36 6.84 2.43
C VAL A 144 -11.92 8.16 1.82
N GLY A 145 -12.91 8.96 1.45
CA GLY A 145 -12.80 10.36 1.06
C GLY A 145 -13.44 11.27 2.12
N ILE A 146 -12.83 12.43 2.32
CA ILE A 146 -13.37 13.55 3.08
C ILE A 146 -13.87 14.58 2.08
N PHE A 147 -15.16 14.87 2.11
CA PHE A 147 -15.84 15.75 1.19
C PHE A 147 -16.28 17.01 1.91
N VAL A 148 -15.90 18.18 1.41
CA VAL A 148 -16.25 19.48 2.00
C VAL A 148 -17.29 20.15 1.12
N THR A 149 -18.40 20.60 1.70
CA THR A 149 -19.40 21.39 0.96
C THR A 149 -18.80 22.71 0.51
N LYS A 150 -18.92 23.03 -0.78
CA LYS A 150 -18.44 24.27 -1.37
C LYS A 150 -19.30 25.46 -0.94
N GLY A 151 -18.83 26.67 -1.26
CA GLY A 151 -19.51 27.92 -0.92
C GLY A 151 -20.91 28.07 -1.54
N ASP A 152 -21.24 27.31 -2.58
CA ASP A 152 -22.56 27.26 -3.20
C ASP A 152 -23.62 26.49 -2.37
N GLY A 153 -23.19 25.74 -1.35
CA GLY A 153 -24.05 24.95 -0.47
C GLY A 153 -24.62 23.68 -1.09
N CYS A 154 -24.35 23.41 -2.37
CA CYS A 154 -24.98 22.32 -3.13
C CYS A 154 -23.96 21.31 -3.67
N SER A 155 -22.70 21.70 -3.84
CA SER A 155 -21.64 20.82 -4.36
C SER A 155 -20.60 20.49 -3.30
N GLU A 156 -19.92 19.36 -3.48
CA GLU A 156 -18.86 18.90 -2.60
C GLU A 156 -17.51 18.86 -3.33
N GLU A 157 -16.42 18.99 -2.57
CA GLU A 157 -15.06 18.84 -3.04
C GLU A 157 -14.33 17.77 -2.23
N LEU A 158 -13.60 16.88 -2.90
CA LEU A 158 -12.71 15.94 -2.23
C LEU A 158 -11.55 16.71 -1.58
N ALA A 159 -11.48 16.71 -0.26
CA ALA A 159 -10.47 17.40 0.52
C ALA A 159 -9.33 16.48 0.99
N SER A 160 -9.64 15.21 1.27
CA SER A 160 -8.64 14.21 1.64
C SER A 160 -9.12 12.82 1.23
N MET A 161 -8.19 11.91 0.97
CA MET A 161 -8.46 10.54 0.57
C MET A 161 -7.48 9.59 1.23
N VAL A 162 -7.92 8.34 1.40
CA VAL A 162 -7.10 7.17 1.71
C VAL A 162 -7.72 5.96 1.02
N LEU A 163 -6.89 5.12 0.41
CA LEU A 163 -7.33 3.92 -0.29
C LEU A 163 -6.60 2.70 0.28
N GLN A 164 -7.18 1.53 0.12
CA GLN A 164 -6.39 0.31 0.23
C GLN A 164 -5.62 0.09 -1.09
N ALA A 165 -4.31 -0.01 -1.00
CA ALA A 165 -3.41 -0.30 -2.11
C ALA A 165 -3.67 -1.68 -2.71
N GLU A 166 -3.16 -1.93 -3.92
CA GLU A 166 -3.28 -3.21 -4.64
C GLU A 166 -2.70 -4.41 -3.88
N TYR A 167 -1.81 -4.13 -2.93
CA TYR A 167 -1.20 -5.13 -2.07
C TYR A 167 -1.83 -5.23 -0.67
N GLY A 168 -2.89 -4.47 -0.38
CA GLY A 168 -3.67 -4.57 0.86
C GLY A 168 -3.35 -3.53 1.93
N ALA A 169 -2.27 -2.76 1.78
CA ALA A 169 -1.90 -1.71 2.73
C ALA A 169 -2.84 -0.50 2.67
N VAL A 170 -2.97 0.21 3.79
CA VAL A 170 -3.46 1.58 3.83
C VAL A 170 -2.46 2.46 3.09
N GLY A 171 -2.87 2.97 1.93
CA GLY A 171 -2.03 3.72 1.02
C GLY A 171 -2.78 4.91 0.44
N LEU A 172 -2.08 5.67 -0.43
CA LEU A 172 -2.64 6.85 -1.10
C LEU A 172 -3.33 7.82 -0.12
N LEU A 173 -2.80 7.92 1.10
CA LEU A 173 -3.25 8.87 2.09
C LEU A 173 -2.77 10.26 1.69
N GLN A 174 -3.70 11.11 1.27
CA GLN A 174 -3.41 12.47 0.81
C GLN A 174 -4.48 13.43 1.31
N THR A 175 -4.06 14.59 1.79
CA THR A 175 -4.94 15.77 1.93
C THR A 175 -4.56 16.74 0.82
N LEU A 176 -5.54 17.28 0.10
CA LEU A 176 -5.25 18.25 -0.95
C LEU A 176 -4.71 19.55 -0.32
N PRO A 177 -3.76 20.26 -0.97
CA PRO A 177 -3.04 21.39 -0.38
C PRO A 177 -3.95 22.45 0.26
N SER A 178 -5.07 22.77 -0.38
CA SER A 178 -6.05 23.76 0.12
C SER A 178 -6.74 23.37 1.43
N PHE A 179 -6.65 22.11 1.84
CA PHE A 179 -7.36 21.52 2.99
C PHE A 179 -6.42 20.97 4.07
N GLU A 180 -5.11 21.18 3.94
CA GLU A 180 -4.13 20.74 4.91
C GLU A 180 -4.32 21.40 6.29
N ARG A 181 -3.79 20.74 7.32
CA ARG A 181 -3.82 21.20 8.73
C ARG A 181 -5.24 21.41 9.31
N ARG A 182 -6.25 20.75 8.73
CA ARG A 182 -7.64 20.74 9.22
C ARG A 182 -8.05 19.41 9.90
N GLY A 183 -7.12 18.48 10.06
CA GLY A 183 -7.36 17.17 10.67
C GLY A 183 -7.99 16.12 9.75
N TYR A 184 -8.25 16.44 8.48
CA TYR A 184 -8.95 15.53 7.55
C TYR A 184 -8.24 14.21 7.29
N ALA A 185 -6.91 14.20 7.19
CA ALA A 185 -6.15 12.96 7.09
C ALA A 185 -6.38 12.02 8.29
N SER A 186 -6.53 12.58 9.50
CA SER A 186 -6.81 11.79 10.71
C SER A 186 -8.21 11.19 10.70
N VAL A 187 -9.21 11.95 10.22
CA VAL A 187 -10.57 11.44 10.05
C VAL A 187 -10.56 10.32 9.01
N ALA A 188 -9.97 10.57 7.83
CA ALA A 188 -9.91 9.60 6.74
C ALA A 188 -9.23 8.30 7.18
N LEU A 189 -8.07 8.40 7.83
CA LEU A 189 -7.32 7.25 8.33
C LEU A 189 -8.14 6.45 9.33
N ALA A 190 -8.70 7.07 10.38
CA ALA A 190 -9.46 6.35 11.40
C ALA A 190 -10.67 5.60 10.83
N HIS A 191 -11.40 6.23 9.90
CA HIS A 191 -12.50 5.57 9.19
C HIS A 191 -12.02 4.39 8.35
N GLN A 192 -10.92 4.54 7.61
CA GLN A 192 -10.38 3.45 6.79
C GLN A 192 -9.85 2.30 7.65
N THR A 193 -9.18 2.60 8.77
CA THR A 193 -8.73 1.62 9.76
C THR A 193 -9.89 0.74 10.22
N ARG A 194 -11.03 1.35 10.59
CA ARG A 194 -12.24 0.61 10.97
C ARG A 194 -12.85 -0.15 9.81
N ASN A 195 -12.95 0.45 8.62
CA ASN A 195 -13.51 -0.21 7.44
C ASN A 195 -12.75 -1.51 7.11
N LEU A 196 -11.42 -1.46 7.13
CA LEU A 196 -10.57 -2.63 6.91
C LEU A 196 -10.77 -3.69 8.01
N ALA A 197 -10.78 -3.27 9.27
CA ALA A 197 -10.95 -4.19 10.39
C ALA A 197 -12.32 -4.90 10.36
N HIS A 198 -13.40 -4.16 10.06
CA HIS A 198 -14.73 -4.73 9.89
C HIS A 198 -14.84 -5.65 8.66
N ALA A 199 -13.99 -5.45 7.64
CA ALA A 199 -13.86 -6.35 6.50
C ALA A 199 -12.96 -7.58 6.79
N GLY A 200 -12.49 -7.77 8.03
CA GLY A 200 -11.61 -8.87 8.42
C GLY A 200 -10.15 -8.69 8.02
N VAL A 201 -9.76 -7.47 7.62
CA VAL A 201 -8.40 -7.14 7.18
C VAL A 201 -7.65 -6.42 8.30
N THR A 202 -6.49 -6.94 8.70
CA THR A 202 -5.60 -6.23 9.64
C THR A 202 -4.99 -5.02 8.92
N PRO A 203 -5.25 -3.78 9.38
CA PRO A 203 -4.74 -2.60 8.70
C PRO A 203 -3.24 -2.43 8.96
N TYR A 204 -2.50 -2.19 7.89
CA TYR A 204 -1.07 -1.89 7.92
C TYR A 204 -0.73 -0.86 6.85
N ALA A 205 0.42 -0.19 6.97
CA ALA A 205 0.89 0.81 6.03
C ALA A 205 2.41 0.69 5.86
N ALA A 206 2.90 0.88 4.64
CA ALA A 206 4.30 1.09 4.34
C ALA A 206 4.51 2.56 3.99
N VAL A 207 5.07 3.32 4.91
CA VAL A 207 5.25 4.78 4.79
C VAL A 207 6.70 5.08 4.50
N LEU A 208 6.99 5.83 3.43
CA LEU A 208 8.35 6.30 3.11
C LEU A 208 9.05 6.87 4.35
N LEU A 209 10.30 6.49 4.61
CA LEU A 209 11.02 6.92 5.82
C LEU A 209 11.10 8.45 5.96
N GLN A 210 11.20 9.17 4.84
CA GLN A 210 11.23 10.63 4.79
C GLN A 210 9.87 11.30 5.04
N ASN A 211 8.76 10.54 5.03
CA ASN A 211 7.42 11.07 5.27
C ASN A 211 7.08 11.06 6.77
N GLU A 212 7.81 11.87 7.53
CA GLU A 212 7.66 11.99 8.99
C GLU A 212 6.24 12.39 9.40
N ALA A 213 5.56 13.21 8.59
CA ALA A 213 4.19 13.65 8.84
C ALA A 213 3.21 12.46 8.86
N SER A 214 3.27 11.58 7.85
CA SER A 214 2.46 10.37 7.82
C SER A 214 2.86 9.40 8.92
N ILE A 215 4.15 9.17 9.16
CA ILE A 215 4.61 8.28 10.25
C ILE A 215 4.04 8.76 11.59
N ARG A 216 4.13 10.06 11.88
CA ARG A 216 3.55 10.66 13.08
C ARG A 216 2.04 10.48 13.15
N LEU A 217 1.34 10.66 12.03
CA LEU A 217 -0.11 10.46 11.95
C LEU A 217 -0.52 9.02 12.28
N PHE A 218 0.16 8.02 11.71
CA PHE A 218 -0.10 6.61 12.00
C PHE A 218 0.17 6.27 13.48
N ARG A 219 1.29 6.77 14.04
CA ARG A 219 1.60 6.61 15.48
C ARG A 219 0.51 7.20 16.38
N LEU A 220 0.06 8.42 16.08
CA LEU A 220 -1.01 9.08 16.82
C LEU A 220 -2.35 8.35 16.71
N ALA A 221 -2.62 7.71 15.57
CA ALA A 221 -3.79 6.86 15.40
C ALA A 221 -3.69 5.52 16.17
N GLY A 222 -2.51 5.20 16.72
CA GLY A 222 -2.28 4.01 17.53
C GLY A 222 -1.69 2.82 16.77
N TYR A 223 -1.13 3.05 15.57
CA TYR A 223 -0.37 2.03 14.85
C TYR A 223 0.99 1.79 15.54
N GLU A 224 1.43 0.54 15.48
CA GLU A 224 2.68 0.04 16.03
C GLU A 224 3.70 -0.19 14.90
N GLU A 225 4.96 0.09 15.17
CA GLU A 225 6.05 -0.15 14.23
C GLU A 225 6.45 -1.62 14.26
N LEU A 226 6.50 -2.24 13.08
CA LEU A 226 7.01 -3.60 12.94
C LEU A 226 8.47 -3.62 12.49
N GLY A 227 8.92 -2.58 11.80
CA GLY A 227 10.29 -2.44 11.31
C GLY A 227 10.36 -1.71 9.98
N VAL A 228 11.47 -1.90 9.27
CA VAL A 228 11.65 -1.35 7.92
C VAL A 228 11.37 -2.44 6.89
N SER A 229 10.60 -2.03 5.89
CA SER A 229 10.38 -2.79 4.66
C SER A 229 10.91 -1.99 3.48
N THR A 230 11.28 -2.65 2.41
CA THR A 230 11.79 -2.02 1.21
C THR A 230 10.92 -2.41 0.01
N TRP A 231 10.59 -1.43 -0.82
CA TRP A 231 10.10 -1.72 -2.16
C TRP A 231 11.32 -1.95 -3.05
N VAL A 232 11.38 -3.15 -3.66
CA VAL A 232 12.45 -3.54 -4.59
C VAL A 232 11.96 -3.89 -5.98
N VAL A 233 12.75 -3.52 -6.99
CA VAL A 233 12.55 -3.92 -8.40
C VAL A 233 13.77 -4.66 -8.91
N PHE A 234 13.52 -5.83 -9.50
CA PHE A 234 14.52 -6.67 -10.13
C PHE A 234 14.25 -6.81 -11.62
N LYS A 235 15.30 -6.70 -12.42
CA LYS A 235 15.27 -6.93 -13.87
C LYS A 235 16.25 -8.04 -14.24
N LYS A 236 15.88 -8.87 -15.20
CA LYS A 236 16.78 -9.87 -15.77
C LYS A 236 17.80 -9.14 -16.66
N LEU A 237 19.06 -9.53 -16.58
CA LEU A 237 20.07 -9.08 -17.54
C LEU A 237 19.96 -9.91 -18.82
N TYR A 238 19.91 -9.23 -19.96
CA TYR A 238 20.14 -9.86 -21.25
C TYR A 238 21.60 -9.60 -21.66
N SER A 239 22.15 -10.40 -22.58
CA SER A 239 23.57 -10.39 -22.95
C SER A 239 24.13 -9.05 -23.47
N ASP A 240 23.27 -8.04 -23.64
CA ASP A 240 23.60 -6.72 -24.18
C ASP A 240 23.41 -5.56 -23.16
N ASP A 241 23.12 -5.84 -21.88
CA ASP A 241 23.06 -4.87 -20.76
C ASP A 241 24.33 -4.87 -19.88
#